data_AF-A3YHX5-F1
#
_entry.id   AF-A3YHX5-F1
#
_cell.length_a   1.000
_cell.length_b   1.000
_cell.length_c   1.000
_cell.angle_alpha   90.00
_cell.angle_beta   90.00
_cell.angle_gamma   90.00
#
_symmetry.space_group_name_H-M   'P 1'
#
loop_
_entity.id
_entity.type
_entity.pdbx_description
1 polymer ?
#
loop_
_entity_poly.entity_id
_entity_poly.type
_entity_poly.pdbx_seq_one_letter_code
_entity_poly.pdbx_strand_id
1 'polypeptide(L)'
;MQHRIEKVEVFCLQDPQADFVRFEGSYQNVVVVVTADNGLYGIGESDSPPSIIKALIEAPTYNHLSQGLATLLLGEALDDPKRLWQKMYQNTYWHGRNGALIHAISALDIGICMHVSTRPPCIPILASKNTISCPLMPRFTP
;
A
#
# COMPACT_ATOMS: atom_id res chain seq x y z
N MET A 1 -21.47 1.56 -9.42
CA MET A 1 -21.57 1.00 -8.06
C MET A 1 -20.28 1.30 -7.33
N GLN A 2 -20.39 1.87 -6.13
CA GLN A 2 -19.27 2.31 -5.31
C GLN A 2 -18.93 1.17 -4.35
N HIS A 3 -17.75 0.58 -4.51
CA HIS A 3 -17.28 -0.52 -3.66
C HIS A 3 -16.69 0.04 -2.39
N ARG A 4 -16.87 -0.64 -1.27
CA ARG A 4 -16.30 -0.25 0.02
C ARG A 4 -15.22 -1.22 0.48
N ILE A 5 -14.23 -0.70 1.19
CA ILE A 5 -13.19 -1.52 1.81
C ILE A 5 -13.83 -2.29 2.96
N GLU A 6 -13.80 -3.61 2.87
CA GLU A 6 -14.32 -4.51 3.90
C GLU A 6 -13.19 -4.96 4.85
N LYS A 7 -11.99 -5.19 4.31
CA LYS A 7 -10.89 -5.78 5.06
C LYS A 7 -9.54 -5.28 4.57
N VAL A 8 -8.62 -5.09 5.52
CA VAL A 8 -7.21 -4.78 5.27
C VAL A 8 -6.38 -5.82 6.01
N GLU A 9 -5.50 -6.53 5.31
CA GLU A 9 -4.64 -7.57 5.86
C GLU A 9 -3.18 -7.25 5.60
N VAL A 10 -2.33 -7.52 6.59
CA VAL A 10 -0.89 -7.28 6.51
C VAL A 10 -0.12 -8.58 6.75
N PHE A 11 0.63 -8.99 5.73
CA PHE A 11 1.46 -10.18 5.74
C PHE A 11 2.92 -9.77 5.82
N CYS A 12 3.57 -10.12 6.93
CA CYS A 12 5.01 -9.97 7.08
C CYS A 12 5.69 -11.22 6.50
N LEU A 13 6.44 -11.03 5.41
CA LEU A 13 7.26 -12.06 4.80
C LEU A 13 8.66 -11.95 5.37
N GLN A 14 9.18 -13.07 5.86
CA GLN A 14 10.54 -13.16 6.38
C GLN A 14 11.12 -14.53 6.08
N ASP A 15 12.30 -14.56 5.49
CA ASP A 15 13.08 -15.78 5.34
C ASP A 15 13.57 -16.23 6.74
N PRO A 16 13.20 -17.44 7.19
CA PRO A 16 13.67 -17.95 8.48
C PRO A 16 15.18 -18.22 8.52
N GLN A 17 15.85 -18.29 7.36
CA GLN A 17 17.29 -18.51 7.24
C GLN A 17 18.08 -17.21 7.12
N ALA A 18 17.42 -16.05 7.20
CA ALA A 18 18.07 -14.76 7.08
C ALA A 18 19.15 -14.58 8.17
N ASP A 19 20.38 -14.36 7.71
CA ASP A 19 21.49 -13.99 8.59
C ASP A 19 21.61 -12.46 8.59
N PHE A 20 21.26 -11.81 9.71
CA PHE A 20 21.23 -10.34 9.85
C PHE A 20 22.63 -9.67 9.84
N VAL A 21 23.66 -10.41 9.43
CA VAL A 21 25.05 -9.98 9.38
C VAL A 21 25.31 -9.00 8.21
N ARG A 22 24.42 -8.94 7.21
CA ARG A 22 24.52 -8.01 6.07
C ARG A 22 23.29 -7.13 5.96
N PHE A 23 23.47 -5.89 5.49
CA PHE A 23 22.38 -5.03 5.06
C PHE A 23 21.84 -5.56 3.73
N GLU A 24 20.94 -6.53 3.80
CA GLU A 24 20.29 -7.19 2.67
C GLU A 24 18.78 -7.24 2.92
N GLY A 25 18.02 -6.50 2.11
CA GLY A 25 16.59 -6.32 2.28
C GLY A 25 15.76 -7.45 1.66
N SER A 26 16.33 -8.23 0.75
CA SER A 26 15.59 -9.25 -0.03
C SER A 26 14.99 -10.39 0.80
N TYR A 27 15.42 -10.57 2.05
CA TYR A 27 14.92 -11.61 2.95
C TYR A 27 13.63 -11.24 3.68
N GLN A 28 13.18 -9.99 3.61
CA GLN A 28 11.98 -9.54 4.30
C GLN A 28 11.19 -8.55 3.45
N ASN A 29 9.87 -8.66 3.49
CA ASN A 29 8.99 -7.72 2.82
C ASN A 29 7.64 -7.70 3.54
N VAL A 30 6.86 -6.66 3.33
CA VAL A 30 5.48 -6.58 3.80
C VAL A 30 4.53 -6.49 2.62
N VAL A 31 3.55 -7.36 2.62
CA VAL A 31 2.48 -7.39 1.63
C VAL A 31 1.18 -6.98 2.32
N VAL A 32 0.46 -6.05 1.71
CA VAL A 32 -0.83 -5.57 2.19
C VAL A 32 -1.89 -5.96 1.18
N VAL A 33 -2.97 -6.56 1.67
CA VAL A 33 -4.12 -6.97 0.85
C VAL A 33 -5.33 -6.17 1.29
N VAL A 34 -5.90 -5.41 0.36
CA VAL A 34 -7.11 -4.61 0.58
C VAL A 34 -8.25 -5.29 -0.15
N THR A 35 -9.25 -5.76 0.61
CA THR A 35 -10.41 -6.48 0.07
C THR A 35 -11.65 -5.59 0.15
N ALA A 36 -12.42 -5.56 -0.93
CA ALA A 36 -13.66 -4.82 -1.02
C ALA A 36 -14.90 -5.73 -0.87
N ASP A 37 -16.04 -5.09 -0.62
CA ASP A 37 -17.36 -5.72 -0.45
C ASP A 37 -17.87 -6.56 -1.63
N ASN A 38 -17.25 -6.44 -2.80
CA ASN A 38 -17.55 -7.23 -3.99
C ASN A 38 -16.67 -8.49 -4.13
N GLY A 39 -15.81 -8.76 -3.14
CA GLY A 39 -14.86 -9.88 -3.16
C GLY A 39 -13.60 -9.64 -4.02
N LEU A 40 -13.48 -8.50 -4.69
CA LEU A 40 -12.24 -8.11 -5.37
C LEU A 40 -11.24 -7.56 -4.34
N TYR A 41 -9.97 -7.85 -4.57
CA TYR A 41 -8.87 -7.39 -3.74
C TYR A 41 -7.79 -6.73 -4.58
N GLY A 42 -7.02 -5.86 -3.95
CA GLY A 42 -5.80 -5.30 -4.50
C GLY A 42 -4.63 -5.57 -3.56
N ILE A 43 -3.44 -5.73 -4.15
CA ILE A 43 -2.21 -6.07 -3.44
C ILE A 43 -1.26 -4.89 -3.56
N GLY A 44 -0.66 -4.50 -2.44
CA GLY A 44 0.46 -3.58 -2.42
C GLY A 44 1.58 -4.08 -1.52
N GLU A 45 2.76 -3.51 -1.69
CA GLU A 45 3.95 -3.88 -0.92
C GLU A 45 4.72 -2.64 -0.45
N SER A 46 5.62 -2.83 0.50
CA SER A 46 6.57 -1.82 0.90
C SER A 46 7.90 -2.43 1.31
N ASP A 47 8.99 -1.91 0.73
CA ASP A 47 10.36 -2.27 1.12
C ASP A 47 10.76 -1.55 2.42
N SER A 48 10.29 -2.08 3.55
CA SER A 48 10.52 -1.55 4.89
C SER A 48 10.35 -2.63 5.95
N PRO A 49 10.86 -2.42 7.19
CA PRO A 49 10.77 -3.43 8.24
C PRO A 49 9.31 -3.89 8.44
N PRO A 50 8.98 -5.17 8.16
CA PRO A 50 7.59 -5.59 8.07
C PRO A 50 6.82 -5.43 9.37
N SER A 51 7.49 -5.65 10.51
CA SER A 51 6.92 -5.48 11.84
C SER A 51 6.51 -4.04 12.13
N ILE A 52 7.31 -3.07 11.67
CA ILE A 52 7.01 -1.64 11.83
C ILE A 52 5.79 -1.27 10.98
N ILE A 53 5.79 -1.66 9.70
CA ILE A 53 4.67 -1.35 8.80
C ILE A 53 3.37 -1.97 9.31
N LYS A 54 3.42 -3.23 9.74
CA LYS A 54 2.26 -3.91 10.35
C LYS A 54 1.74 -3.16 11.57
N ALA A 55 2.62 -2.74 12.48
CA ALA A 55 2.23 -1.98 13.65
C ALA A 55 1.57 -0.64 13.28
N LEU A 56 2.05 0.07 12.26
CA LEU A 56 1.46 1.34 11.81
C LEU A 56 0.09 1.16 11.17
N ILE A 57 -0.13 0.04 10.46
CA ILE A 57 -1.41 -0.26 9.82
C ILE A 57 -2.44 -0.72 10.85
N GLU A 58 -2.06 -1.63 11.74
CA GLU A 58 -2.93 -2.28 12.73
C GLU A 58 -3.05 -1.50 14.05
N ALA A 59 -2.32 -0.39 14.21
CA ALA A 59 -2.33 0.41 15.43
C ALA A 59 -3.75 0.81 15.86
N PRO A 60 -4.05 0.82 17.17
CA PRO A 60 -5.28 1.40 17.66
C PRO A 60 -5.29 2.91 17.45
N THR A 61 -6.50 3.47 17.32
CA THR A 61 -6.68 4.92 17.29
C THR A 61 -6.33 5.54 18.65
N TYR A 62 -5.35 6.44 18.66
CA TYR A 62 -4.95 7.17 19.87
C TYR A 62 -5.63 8.54 19.96
N ASN A 63 -5.57 9.34 18.90
CA ASN A 63 -6.26 10.64 18.80
C ASN A 63 -6.57 10.98 17.33
N HIS A 64 -7.24 12.10 17.07
CA HIS A 64 -7.64 12.52 15.72
C HIS A 64 -6.49 12.81 14.74
N LEU A 65 -5.25 12.96 15.22
CA LEU A 65 -4.04 13.12 14.39
C LEU A 65 -3.13 11.87 14.43
N SER A 66 -3.57 10.81 15.10
CA SER A 66 -2.79 9.61 15.36
C SER A 66 -3.69 8.38 15.38
N GLN A 67 -4.17 8.00 14.19
CA GLN A 67 -5.04 6.85 13.99
C GLN A 67 -4.32 5.71 13.25
N GLY A 68 -4.77 4.47 13.45
CA GLY A 68 -4.30 3.34 12.64
C GLY A 68 -4.86 3.38 11.22
N LEU A 69 -4.02 3.05 10.24
CA LEU A 69 -4.39 3.15 8.83
C LEU A 69 -5.50 2.16 8.43
N ALA A 70 -5.53 0.95 8.99
CA ALA A 70 -6.59 -0.01 8.69
C ALA A 70 -7.96 0.53 9.13
N THR A 71 -8.07 1.00 10.38
CA THR A 71 -9.32 1.55 10.93
C THR A 71 -9.83 2.75 10.13
N LEU A 72 -8.93 3.56 9.59
CA LEU A 72 -9.28 4.71 8.73
C LEU A 72 -9.91 4.30 7.39
N LEU A 73 -9.52 3.14 6.87
CA LEU A 73 -9.91 2.66 5.54
C LEU A 73 -11.16 1.77 5.58
N LEU A 74 -11.41 1.06 6.68
CA LEU A 74 -12.59 0.19 6.78
C LEU A 74 -13.89 0.99 6.56
N GLY A 75 -14.75 0.47 5.66
CA GLY A 75 -16.02 1.08 5.28
C GLY A 75 -15.91 2.25 4.29
N GLU A 76 -14.70 2.68 3.93
CA GLU A 76 -14.51 3.77 2.97
C GLU A 76 -14.81 3.35 1.53
N ALA A 77 -15.33 4.30 0.75
CA ALA A 77 -15.55 4.13 -0.68
C ALA A 77 -14.23 4.11 -1.46
N LEU A 78 -14.07 3.12 -2.35
CA LEU A 78 -12.98 2.97 -3.32
C LEU A 78 -13.30 3.72 -4.62
N ASP A 79 -13.52 5.02 -4.52
CA ASP A 79 -13.87 5.90 -5.63
C ASP A 79 -12.73 6.80 -6.09
N ASP A 80 -11.98 7.36 -5.14
CA ASP A 80 -10.85 8.25 -5.39
C ASP A 80 -9.65 7.87 -4.51
N PRO A 81 -8.61 7.22 -5.09
CA PRO A 81 -7.38 6.92 -4.38
C PRO A 81 -6.72 8.15 -3.75
N LYS A 82 -6.79 9.33 -4.40
CA LYS A 82 -6.16 10.56 -3.88
C LYS A 82 -6.83 11.03 -2.59
N ARG A 83 -8.16 10.95 -2.53
CA ARG A 83 -8.95 11.25 -1.32
C ARG A 83 -8.54 10.35 -0.17
N LEU A 84 -8.42 9.04 -0.42
CA LEU A 84 -8.01 8.05 0.59
C LEU A 84 -6.57 8.30 1.05
N TRP A 85 -5.66 8.60 0.14
CA TRP A 85 -4.29 8.97 0.46
C TRP A 85 -4.22 10.19 1.37
N GLN A 86 -4.95 11.26 1.02
CA GLN A 86 -5.02 12.47 1.84
C GLN A 86 -5.63 12.20 3.22
N LYS A 87 -6.68 11.37 3.29
CA LYS A 87 -7.29 10.96 4.56
C LYS A 87 -6.28 10.25 5.43
N MET A 88 -5.55 9.27 4.89
CA MET A 88 -4.50 8.58 5.63
C MET A 88 -3.44 9.55 6.13
N TYR A 89 -2.90 10.41 5.27
CA TYR A 89 -1.83 11.35 5.63
C TYR A 89 -2.26 12.38 6.69
N GLN A 90 -3.48 12.91 6.61
CA GLN A 90 -3.97 13.91 7.58
C GLN A 90 -4.24 13.31 8.96
N ASN A 91 -4.79 12.10 9.03
CA ASN A 91 -5.18 11.46 10.28
C ASN A 91 -4.01 10.73 10.98
N THR A 92 -2.84 10.69 10.36
CA THR A 92 -1.58 10.18 10.94
C THR A 92 -0.52 11.27 11.08
N TYR A 93 -0.90 12.54 10.90
CA TYR A 93 0.01 13.67 10.83
C TYR A 93 0.96 13.78 12.03
N TRP A 94 0.50 13.40 13.24
CA TRP A 94 1.30 13.52 14.46
C TRP A 94 2.51 12.58 14.49
N HIS A 95 2.38 11.36 13.97
CA HIS A 95 3.42 10.33 14.05
C HIS A 95 3.95 9.85 12.69
N GLY A 96 3.44 10.38 11.58
CA GLY A 96 3.75 9.83 10.26
C GLY A 96 3.82 10.83 9.12
N ARG A 97 4.27 12.05 9.41
CA ARG A 97 4.56 13.08 8.40
C ARG A 97 5.63 12.65 7.38
N ASN A 98 6.54 11.76 7.77
CA ASN A 98 7.65 11.26 6.94
C ASN A 98 8.05 9.82 7.38
N GLY A 99 8.90 9.17 6.58
CA GLY A 99 9.54 7.91 6.95
C GLY A 99 8.64 6.69 6.82
N ALA A 100 8.74 5.76 7.77
CA ALA A 100 8.08 4.45 7.70
C ALA A 100 6.54 4.54 7.52
N LEU A 101 5.90 5.60 8.02
CA LEU A 101 4.46 5.75 7.80
C LEU A 101 4.10 6.10 6.36
N ILE A 102 4.93 6.89 5.67
CA ILE A 102 4.73 7.14 4.23
C ILE A 102 4.86 5.84 3.46
N HIS A 103 5.80 4.97 3.86
CA HIS A 103 5.97 3.66 3.24
C HIS A 103 4.73 2.78 3.45
N ALA A 104 4.13 2.80 4.65
CA ALA A 104 2.87 2.10 4.94
C ALA A 104 1.69 2.66 4.11
N ILE A 105 1.59 3.99 3.99
CA ILE A 105 0.60 4.64 3.13
C ILE A 105 0.81 4.23 1.66
N SER A 106 2.05 4.16 1.19
CA SER A 106 2.37 3.74 -0.18
C SER A 106 1.93 2.30 -0.45
N ALA A 107 2.16 1.36 0.47
CA ALA A 107 1.69 -0.01 0.32
C ALA A 107 0.15 -0.08 0.17
N LEU A 108 -0.57 0.66 1.02
CA LEU A 108 -2.02 0.74 0.96
C LEU A 108 -2.52 1.40 -0.34
N ASP A 109 -1.87 2.49 -0.76
CA ASP A 109 -2.20 3.21 -1.99
C ASP A 109 -2.04 2.33 -3.24
N ILE A 110 -0.95 1.56 -3.32
CA ILE A 110 -0.74 0.59 -4.41
C ILE A 110 -1.86 -0.46 -4.42
N GLY A 111 -2.21 -1.02 -3.25
CA GLY A 111 -3.31 -1.99 -3.15
C GLY A 111 -4.66 -1.40 -3.57
N ILE A 112 -4.97 -0.18 -3.12
CA ILE A 112 -6.20 0.54 -3.51
C ILE A 112 -6.21 0.82 -5.02
N CYS A 113 -5.10 1.31 -5.57
CA CYS A 113 -4.97 1.63 -6.98
C CYS A 113 -5.12 0.38 -7.87
N MET A 114 -4.53 -0.74 -7.45
CA MET A 114 -4.63 -2.02 -8.15
C MET A 114 -6.08 -2.54 -8.18
N HIS A 115 -6.82 -2.45 -7.07
CA HIS A 115 -8.25 -2.79 -7.06
C HIS A 115 -9.04 -1.93 -8.06
N VAL A 116 -8.81 -0.62 -8.04
CA VAL A 116 -9.48 0.35 -8.94
C VAL A 116 -9.13 0.07 -10.42
N SER A 117 -7.93 -0.43 -10.70
CA SER A 117 -7.45 -0.78 -12.05
C SER A 117 -8.15 -1.97 -12.72
N THR A 118 -9.02 -2.69 -12.01
CA THR A 118 -9.92 -3.67 -12.66
C THR A 118 -10.98 -2.97 -13.55
N ARG A 119 -11.06 -1.63 -13.50
CA ARG A 119 -11.63 -0.73 -14.52
C ARG A 119 -10.46 -0.04 -15.28
N PRO A 120 -10.59 0.40 -16.55
CA PRO A 120 -9.48 0.50 -17.52
C PRO A 120 -8.23 1.22 -16.98
N PRO A 121 -7.02 0.81 -17.45
CA PRO A 121 -5.86 0.53 -16.61
C PRO A 121 -5.28 1.75 -15.86
N CYS A 122 -4.51 1.50 -14.80
CA CYS A 122 -3.68 2.51 -14.12
C CYS A 122 -2.74 3.29 -15.06
N ILE A 123 -2.45 2.76 -16.24
CA ILE A 123 -1.54 3.35 -17.23
C ILE A 123 -2.01 4.77 -17.59
N PRO A 124 -3.25 5.07 -18.03
CA PRO A 124 -3.68 6.45 -18.28
C PRO A 124 -3.67 7.39 -17.05
N ILE A 125 -3.70 6.91 -15.80
CA ILE A 125 -3.62 7.78 -14.60
C ILE A 125 -2.17 8.24 -14.35
N LEU A 126 -1.19 7.36 -14.59
CA LEU A 126 0.24 7.60 -14.34
C LEU A 126 1.05 7.95 -15.61
N ALA A 127 0.53 7.66 -16.80
CA ALA A 127 1.22 7.89 -18.05
C ALA A 127 1.07 9.34 -18.49
N SER A 128 2.12 10.14 -18.27
CA SER A 128 2.62 10.92 -19.40
C SER A 128 3.09 9.92 -20.47
N LYS A 129 2.94 10.25 -21.76
CA LYS A 129 3.22 9.36 -22.91
C LYS A 129 4.71 9.02 -23.09
N ASN A 130 5.44 8.76 -22.03
CA ASN A 130 6.85 8.42 -22.05
C ASN A 130 6.99 6.93 -21.76
N THR A 131 7.31 6.18 -22.82
CA THR A 131 7.75 4.79 -22.73
C THR A 131 8.89 4.71 -21.73
N ILE A 132 8.68 4.04 -20.59
CA ILE A 132 9.75 3.77 -19.63
C ILE A 132 10.65 2.72 -20.27
N SER A 133 11.73 3.15 -20.94
CA SER A 133 12.72 2.23 -21.48
C SER A 133 13.60 1.74 -20.34
N CYS A 134 13.36 0.51 -19.88
CA CYS A 134 14.29 -0.19 -19.01
C CYS A 134 15.57 -0.53 -19.81
N PRO A 135 16.76 -0.06 -19.42
CA PRO A 135 18.00 -0.31 -20.17
C PRO A 135 18.47 -1.78 -20.12
N LEU A 136 17.81 -2.65 -19.33
CA LEU A 136 18.20 -4.04 -19.10
C LEU A 136 17.16 -5.09 -19.55
N MET A 137 16.02 -4.68 -20.12
CA MET A 137 15.07 -5.64 -20.72
C MET A 137 15.24 -5.69 -22.23
N PRO A 138 15.37 -6.88 -22.85
CA PRO A 138 15.19 -6.99 -24.30
C PRO A 138 13.78 -6.52 -24.65
N ARG A 139 13.66 -5.72 -25.72
CA ARG A 139 12.37 -5.24 -26.21
C ARG A 139 11.46 -6.45 -26.42
N PHE A 140 10.42 -6.58 -25.60
CA PHE A 140 9.29 -7.42 -25.97
C PHE A 140 8.66 -6.77 -27.20
N THR A 141 9.03 -7.30 -28.36
CA THR A 141 8.30 -7.07 -29.60
C THR A 141 7.11 -8.02 -29.59
N PRO A 142 5.95 -7.58 -30.11
CA PRO A 142 4.71 -8.34 -30.06
C PRO A 142 4.80 -9.67 -30.82
#